data_AF-A0A6V7L0Q9-F1
#
_entry.id   AF-A0A6V7L0Q9-F1
#
_cell.length_a   1.000
_cell.length_b   1.000
_cell.length_c   1.000
_cell.angle_alpha   90.00
_cell.angle_beta   90.00
_cell.angle_gamma   90.00
#
_symmetry.space_group_name_H-M   'P 1'
#
loop_
_entity.id
_entity.type
_entity.pdbx_description
1 polymer ?
#
loop_
_entity_poly.entity_id
_entity_poly.type
_entity_poly.pdbx_seq_one_letter_code
_entity_poly.pdbx_strand_id
1 'polypeptide(L)'
;VWDATSDAMITFNEDYLADEIAYIVENNLVLHSLDQELENKLNLEVVYNAKVEDITLPKRRGENSKIKLQNGKEISANLLVSIDE
;
A
#
# COMPACT_ATOMS: atom_id res chain seq x y z
N VAL A 1 31.64 7.99 -0.51
CA VAL A 1 31.82 8.94 -1.63
C VAL A 1 30.51 8.97 -2.36
N TRP A 2 29.95 10.15 -2.51
CA TRP A 2 28.67 10.42 -3.14
C TRP A 2 28.63 9.84 -4.56
N ASP A 3 27.69 8.95 -4.84
CA ASP A 3 27.40 8.48 -6.20
C ASP A 3 25.88 8.45 -6.44
N ALA A 4 25.20 9.49 -5.97
CA ALA A 4 23.78 9.71 -6.22
C ALA A 4 23.61 10.74 -7.34
N THR A 5 24.10 10.39 -8.53
CA THR A 5 23.71 11.04 -9.77
C THR A 5 22.42 10.38 -10.26
N SER A 6 21.29 10.73 -9.65
CA SER A 6 20.00 10.60 -10.31
C SER A 6 19.55 12.02 -10.65
N ASP A 7 20.07 12.54 -11.76
CA ASP A 7 19.61 13.79 -12.38
C ASP A 7 18.21 13.56 -12.99
N ALA A 8 17.25 13.19 -12.15
CA ALA A 8 15.84 13.28 -12.50
C ALA A 8 15.44 14.76 -12.44
N MET A 9 15.80 15.52 -13.47
CA MET A 9 15.36 16.89 -13.63
C MET A 9 13.88 16.88 -14.07
N ILE A 10 12.98 16.94 -13.09
CA ILE A 10 11.54 17.09 -13.34
C ILE A 10 11.33 18.48 -13.98
N THR A 11 11.13 18.49 -15.29
CA THR A 11 10.86 19.72 -16.04
C THR A 11 9.35 19.86 -16.20
N PHE A 12 8.73 20.75 -15.42
CA PHE A 12 7.32 21.09 -15.56
C PHE A 12 7.14 22.05 -16.73
N ASN A 13 6.43 21.61 -17.77
CA ASN A 13 6.21 22.39 -18.98
C ASN A 13 4.95 23.27 -18.83
N GLU A 14 5.18 24.58 -18.84
CA GLU A 14 4.27 25.70 -19.12
C GLU A 14 3.18 26.13 -18.09
N ASP A 15 3.18 27.44 -17.85
CA ASP A 15 2.17 28.40 -17.33
C ASP A 15 1.55 28.26 -15.93
N TYR A 16 1.68 27.13 -15.23
CA TYR A 16 1.13 26.98 -13.85
C TYR A 16 2.16 27.09 -12.71
N LEU A 17 3.34 27.67 -12.98
CA LEU A 17 4.45 27.79 -12.00
C LEU A 17 4.15 28.66 -10.76
N ALA A 18 2.99 29.31 -10.69
CA ALA A 18 2.58 30.09 -9.53
C ALA A 18 1.86 29.25 -8.45
N ASP A 19 1.37 28.07 -8.80
CA ASP A 19 0.63 27.19 -7.89
C ASP A 19 1.51 26.01 -7.45
N GLU A 20 1.48 25.69 -6.15
CA GLU A 20 2.17 24.51 -5.62
C GLU A 20 1.53 23.24 -6.21
N ILE A 21 2.24 22.56 -7.09
CA ILE A 21 1.72 21.39 -7.84
C ILE A 21 1.92 20.04 -7.12
N ALA A 22 2.84 19.96 -6.16
CA ALA A 22 3.14 18.75 -5.40
C ALA A 22 4.00 19.03 -4.16
N TYR A 23 4.03 18.08 -3.23
CA TYR A 23 4.89 18.11 -2.05
C TYR A 23 5.83 16.90 -2.05
N ILE A 24 7.10 17.15 -1.73
CA ILE A 24 8.05 16.08 -1.40
C ILE A 24 7.91 15.82 0.09
N VAL A 25 7.52 14.60 0.45
CA VAL A 25 7.26 14.19 1.83
C VAL A 25 8.09 12.95 2.14
N GLU A 26 8.64 12.87 3.35
CA GLU A 26 9.33 11.66 3.80
C GLU A 26 8.36 10.48 3.89
N ASN A 27 8.72 9.32 3.33
CA ASN A 27 7.86 8.13 3.32
C ASN A 27 7.41 7.71 4.73
N ASN A 28 8.31 7.82 5.72
CA ASN A 28 8.00 7.48 7.11
C ASN A 28 6.91 8.40 7.68
N LEU A 29 6.91 9.68 7.30
CA LEU A 29 5.88 10.62 7.74
C LEU A 29 4.52 10.28 7.10
N VAL A 30 4.50 9.87 5.83
CA VAL A 30 3.28 9.43 5.15
C VAL A 30 2.72 8.17 5.81
N LEU A 31 3.54 7.14 6.01
CA LEU A 31 3.12 5.88 6.64
C LEU A 31 2.62 6.11 8.08
N HIS A 32 3.35 6.91 8.87
CA HIS A 32 2.94 7.23 10.24
C HIS A 32 1.60 7.98 10.30
N SER A 33 1.41 8.96 9.41
CA SER A 33 0.17 9.73 9.33
C SER A 33 -1.00 8.83 8.92
N LEU A 34 -0.76 7.88 8.00
CA LEU A 34 -1.77 6.91 7.59
C LEU A 34 -2.14 5.96 8.74
N ASP A 35 -1.17 5.42 9.47
CA ASP A 35 -1.43 4.56 10.64
C ASP A 35 -2.34 5.28 11.65
N GLN A 36 -2.05 6.55 11.96
CA GLN A 36 -2.86 7.36 12.88
C GLN A 36 -4.31 7.56 12.40
N GLU A 37 -4.51 7.79 11.10
CA GLU A 37 -5.85 7.98 10.54
C GLU A 37 -6.65 6.66 10.54
N LEU A 38 -5.96 5.51 10.41
CA LEU A 38 -6.57 4.19 10.40
C LEU A 38 -6.98 3.69 11.79
N GLU A 39 -6.32 4.13 12.87
CA GLU A 39 -6.59 3.68 14.26
C GLU A 39 -8.07 3.82 14.69
N ASN A 40 -8.78 4.81 14.15
CA ASN A 40 -10.15 5.13 14.57
C ASN A 40 -11.24 4.58 13.63
N LYS A 41 -10.88 3.74 12.65
CA LYS A 41 -11.85 3.21 11.66
C LYS A 41 -12.43 1.87 12.12
N LEU A 42 -13.76 1.81 12.30
CA LEU A 42 -14.47 0.63 12.82
C LEU A 42 -14.53 -0.56 11.85
N ASN A 43 -14.37 -0.32 10.55
CA ASN A 43 -14.54 -1.32 9.47
C ASN A 43 -13.21 -1.76 8.85
N LEU A 44 -12.10 -1.54 9.55
CA LEU A 44 -10.75 -1.78 9.06
C LEU A 44 -9.92 -2.46 10.16
N GLU A 45 -9.26 -3.56 9.80
CA GLU A 45 -8.31 -4.27 10.67
C GLU A 45 -6.95 -4.24 9.99
N VAL A 46 -5.98 -3.54 10.59
CA VAL A 46 -4.58 -3.59 10.15
C VAL A 46 -3.89 -4.73 10.89
N VAL A 47 -3.34 -5.69 10.15
CA VAL A 47 -2.65 -6.85 10.72
C VAL A 47 -1.16 -6.75 10.42
N TYR A 48 -0.37 -6.36 11.42
CA TYR A 48 1.08 -6.33 11.31
C TYR A 48 1.70 -7.73 11.46
N ASN A 49 2.91 -7.89 10.93
CA ASN A 49 3.65 -9.16 10.94
C ASN A 49 2.87 -10.33 10.32
N ALA A 50 1.90 -10.03 9.46
CA ALA A 50 1.17 -11.03 8.70
C ALA A 50 2.03 -11.49 7.52
N LYS A 51 2.46 -12.75 7.56
CA LYS A 51 3.12 -13.40 6.43
C LYS A 51 2.18 -14.42 5.81
N VAL A 52 1.94 -14.28 4.52
CA VAL A 52 1.12 -15.23 3.76
C VAL A 52 1.91 -16.52 3.56
N GLU A 53 1.28 -17.65 3.88
CA GLU A 53 1.79 -19.00 3.63
C GLU A 53 1.25 -19.55 2.31
N ASP A 54 -0.06 -19.40 2.08
CA ASP A 54 -0.72 -19.91 0.87
C ASP A 54 -1.92 -19.04 0.47
N ILE A 55 -2.22 -19.03 -0.84
CA ILE A 55 -3.38 -18.32 -1.41
C ILE A 55 -4.13 -19.29 -2.32
N THR A 56 -5.38 -19.55 -1.98
CA THR A 56 -6.30 -20.31 -2.84
C THR A 56 -7.27 -19.35 -3.53
N LEU A 57 -7.15 -19.24 -4.85
CA LEU A 57 -8.07 -18.47 -5.68
C LEU A 57 -9.33 -19.29 -6.04
N PRO A 58 -10.51 -18.65 -6.11
CA PRO A 58 -11.75 -19.32 -6.44
C PRO A 58 -11.73 -19.86 -7.88
N LYS A 59 -12.29 -21.05 -8.08
CA LYS A 59 -12.37 -21.68 -9.41
C LYS A 59 -13.70 -21.42 -10.09
N ARG A 60 -14.72 -21.01 -9.32
CA ARG A 60 -16.05 -20.67 -9.83
C ARG A 60 -16.43 -19.26 -9.43
N ARG A 61 -17.25 -18.61 -10.26
CA ARG A 61 -17.84 -17.31 -9.91
C ARG A 61 -18.70 -17.45 -8.66
N GLY A 62 -18.51 -16.54 -7.70
CA GLY A 62 -19.24 -16.52 -6.43
C GLY A 62 -18.53 -17.24 -5.28
N GLU A 63 -17.40 -17.92 -5.53
CA GLU A 63 -16.54 -18.44 -4.47
C GLU A 63 -15.58 -17.35 -3.97
N ASN A 64 -15.26 -17.37 -2.68
CA ASN A 64 -14.29 -16.45 -2.09
C ASN A 64 -12.86 -16.97 -2.24
N SER A 65 -11.91 -16.04 -2.34
CA SER A 65 -10.49 -16.34 -2.15
C SER A 65 -10.23 -16.69 -0.69
N LYS A 66 -9.26 -17.58 -0.47
CA LYS A 66 -8.77 -17.92 0.87
C LYS A 66 -7.29 -17.63 0.98
N ILE A 67 -6.90 -17.01 2.08
CA ILE A 67 -5.52 -16.68 2.43
C ILE A 67 -5.20 -17.42 3.71
N LYS A 68 -4.14 -18.21 3.70
CA LYS A 68 -3.60 -18.83 4.90
C LYS A 68 -2.36 -18.07 5.34
N LEU A 69 -2.37 -17.57 6.56
CA LEU A 69 -1.22 -16.91 7.17
C LEU A 69 -0.34 -17.94 7.91
N GLN A 70 0.95 -17.64 8.04
CA GLN A 70 1.91 -18.52 8.73
C GLN A 70 1.58 -18.77 10.21
N ASN A 71 0.84 -17.87 10.84
CA ASN A 71 0.34 -18.05 12.21
C ASN A 71 -0.87 -18.99 12.30
N GLY A 72 -1.31 -19.59 11.18
CA GLY A 72 -2.46 -20.48 11.09
C GLY A 72 -3.81 -19.77 10.93
N LYS A 73 -3.88 -18.43 10.95
CA LYS A 73 -5.12 -17.68 10.68
C LYS A 73 -5.50 -17.83 9.21
N GLU A 74 -6.75 -18.19 8.95
CA GLU A 74 -7.34 -18.21 7.62
C GLU A 74 -8.26 -16.99 7.42
N ILE A 75 -8.10 -16.31 6.29
CA ILE A 75 -8.91 -15.16 5.90
C ILE A 75 -9.63 -15.51 4.61
N SER A 76 -10.95 -15.29 4.57
CA SER A 76 -11.75 -15.44 3.36
C SER A 76 -12.16 -14.06 2.85
N ALA A 77 -11.91 -13.80 1.57
CA ALA A 77 -12.17 -12.50 0.96
C ALA A 77 -12.86 -12.65 -0.40
N ASN A 78 -13.83 -11.77 -0.66
CA ASN A 78 -14.53 -11.68 -1.95
C ASN A 78 -13.66 -10.99 -3.03
N LEU A 79 -12.75 -10.11 -2.61
CA LEU A 79 -11.79 -9.42 -3.46
C LEU A 79 -10.42 -9.43 -2.78
N LEU A 80 -9.40 -9.79 -3.54
CA LEU A 80 -8.00 -9.73 -3.11
C LEU A 80 -7.29 -8.72 -4.00
N VAL A 81 -6.63 -7.75 -3.38
CA VAL A 81 -5.82 -6.74 -4.07
C VAL A 81 -4.40 -6.89 -3.57
N SER A 82 -3.47 -7.23 -4.47
CA SER A 82 -2.05 -7.13 -4.21
C SER A 82 -1.63 -5.68 -4.46
N ILE A 83 -1.05 -5.05 -3.46
CA ILE A 83 -0.39 -3.77 -3.59
C ILE A 83 1.08 -4.06 -3.29
N ASP A 84 1.92 -3.93 -4.31
CA ASP A 84 3.37 -4.14 -4.20
C ASP A 84 4.07 -3.12 -5.12
N GLU A 85 4.99 -2.36 -4.54
CA GLU A 85 6.18 -1.72 -5.15
C GLU A 85 7.18 -1.36 -4.04
#